data_AF-A0A2V7MWA7-F1
#
_entry.id   AF-A0A2V7MWA7-F1
#
_cell.length_a   1.000
_cell.length_b   1.000
_cell.length_c   1.000
_cell.angle_alpha   90.00
_cell.angle_beta   90.00
_cell.angle_gamma   90.00
#
_symmetry.space_group_name_H-M   'P 1'
#
loop_
_entity.id
_entity.type
_entity.pdbx_description
1 polymer ?
#
loop_
_entity_poly.entity_id
_entity_poly.type
_entity_poly.pdbx_seq_one_letter_code
_entity_poly.pdbx_strand_id
1 'polypeptide(L)'
;MSKSAATGRWLLLFHQIPPKPDYFRVKVWRRLQRIGAVPVKNSVWVLPYNDQAVEDFRWLLQEIEARGGDASVFRGDFVDGLSDRDIERLFRKAGERRAVGRARAARRTGRMRGRT
;
A
#
# COMPACT_ATOMS: atom_id res chain seq x y z
N MET A 1 8.09 17.31 23.40
CA MET A 1 7.56 15.96 23.69
C MET A 1 8.33 14.98 22.83
N SER A 2 9.30 14.26 23.42
CA SER A 2 10.18 13.36 22.68
C SER A 2 9.39 12.12 22.25
N LYS A 3 9.28 11.90 20.94
CA LYS A 3 8.61 10.73 20.36
C LYS A 3 9.54 9.54 20.62
N SER A 4 9.26 8.75 21.66
CA SER A 4 9.95 7.48 21.90
C SER A 4 10.01 6.70 20.59
N ALA A 5 11.21 6.21 20.23
CA ALA A 5 11.42 5.49 18.98
C ALA A 5 10.54 4.23 19.00
N ALA A 6 9.37 4.30 18.37
CA ALA A 6 8.47 3.17 18.24
C ALA A 6 9.25 1.99 17.62
N THR A 7 9.31 0.85 18.28
CA THR A 7 10.12 -0.31 17.87
C THR A 7 9.42 -1.23 16.87
N GLY A 8 8.26 -0.82 16.34
CA GLY A 8 7.41 -1.69 15.51
C GLY A 8 8.01 -2.11 14.18
N ARG A 9 7.79 -3.35 13.78
CA ARG A 9 8.20 -3.93 12.49
C ARG A 9 7.39 -3.40 11.32
N TRP A 10 6.16 -2.96 11.57
CA TRP A 10 5.21 -2.58 10.53
C TRP A 10 4.87 -1.09 10.56
N LEU A 11 4.59 -0.58 9.37
CA LEU A 11 4.01 0.74 9.15
C LEU A 11 2.59 0.55 8.64
N LEU A 12 1.62 1.13 9.34
CA LEU A 12 0.21 1.05 9.04
C LEU A 12 -0.32 2.40 8.60
N LEU A 13 -1.13 2.41 7.54
CA LEU A 13 -1.92 3.55 7.10
C LEU A 13 -3.40 3.22 7.27
N PHE A 14 -4.06 4.04 8.07
CA PHE A 14 -5.51 4.10 8.16
C PHE A 14 -5.96 5.30 7.33
N HIS A 15 -7.01 5.13 6.53
CA HIS A 15 -7.58 6.25 5.79
C HIS A 15 -9.10 6.21 5.76
N GLN A 16 -9.68 7.39 5.65
CA GLN A 16 -11.07 7.63 5.31
C GLN A 16 -11.08 8.61 4.14
N ILE A 17 -11.34 8.07 2.96
CA ILE A 17 -11.42 8.87 1.73
C ILE A 17 -12.89 9.22 1.50
N PRO A 18 -13.22 10.50 1.23
CA PRO A 18 -14.57 10.91 0.91
C PRO A 18 -15.15 10.07 -0.24
N PRO A 19 -16.47 9.78 -0.21
CA PRO A 19 -17.09 8.93 -1.21
C PRO A 19 -17.05 9.55 -2.61
N LYS A 20 -17.01 10.89 -2.70
CA LYS A 20 -16.85 11.63 -3.95
C LYS A 20 -15.64 12.58 -3.84
N PRO A 21 -14.90 12.78 -4.94
CA PRO A 21 -15.10 12.18 -6.26
C PRO A 21 -14.48 10.76 -6.38
N ASP A 22 -15.14 9.86 -7.13
CA ASP A 22 -14.77 8.43 -7.24
C ASP A 22 -13.33 8.21 -7.71
N TYR A 23 -12.83 9.10 -8.57
CA TYR A 23 -11.46 9.00 -9.10
C TYR A 23 -10.41 9.04 -7.99
N PHE A 24 -10.68 9.73 -6.88
CA PHE A 24 -9.69 9.93 -5.84
C PHE A 24 -9.39 8.64 -5.08
N ARG A 25 -10.43 7.87 -4.73
CA ARG A 25 -10.29 6.53 -4.13
C ARG A 25 -9.49 5.60 -5.02
N VAL A 26 -9.76 5.61 -6.33
CA VAL A 26 -9.01 4.80 -7.31
C VAL A 26 -7.54 5.23 -7.38
N LYS A 27 -7.27 6.53 -7.36
CA LYS A 27 -5.90 7.08 -7.36
C LYS A 27 -5.11 6.62 -6.14
N VAL A 28 -5.68 6.77 -4.95
CA VAL A 28 -5.03 6.33 -3.70
C VAL A 28 -4.77 4.83 -3.71
N TRP A 29 -5.77 4.03 -4.12
CA TRP A 29 -5.63 2.58 -4.21
C TRP A 29 -4.52 2.15 -5.17
N ARG A 30 -4.43 2.76 -6.36
CA ARG A 30 -3.35 2.48 -7.33
C ARG A 30 -1.98 2.86 -6.76
N ARG A 31 -1.88 3.98 -6.05
CA ARG A 31 -0.62 4.41 -5.40
C ARG A 31 -0.19 3.40 -4.33
N LEU A 32 -1.10 2.95 -3.49
CA LEU A 32 -0.84 1.91 -2.48
C LEU A 32 -0.37 0.60 -3.10
N GLN A 33 -1.01 0.15 -4.19
CA GLN A 33 -0.56 -1.03 -4.91
C GLN A 33 0.84 -0.88 -5.51
N ARG A 34 1.19 0.32 -6.00
CA ARG A 34 2.50 0.61 -6.62
C ARG A 34 3.64 0.57 -5.60
N ILE A 35 3.44 1.15 -4.42
CA ILE A 35 4.46 1.18 -3.35
C ILE A 35 4.59 -0.14 -2.58
N GLY A 36 3.87 -1.19 -3.02
CA GLY A 36 4.00 -2.51 -2.40
C GLY A 36 2.99 -2.79 -1.30
N ALA A 37 2.24 -1.79 -0.83
CA ALA A 37 1.37 -1.90 0.34
C ALA A 37 0.32 -3.00 0.16
N VAL A 38 0.04 -3.72 1.26
CA VAL A 38 -0.96 -4.78 1.30
C VAL A 38 -2.14 -4.37 2.18
N PRO A 39 -3.37 -4.64 1.76
CA PRO A 39 -4.54 -4.40 2.60
C PRO A 39 -4.64 -5.50 3.66
N VAL A 40 -4.86 -5.12 4.92
CA VAL A 40 -5.09 -6.07 6.03
C VAL A 40 -6.54 -6.07 6.49
N LYS A 41 -7.21 -4.92 6.42
CA LYS A 41 -8.65 -4.73 6.68
C LYS A 41 -9.18 -3.60 5.79
N ASN A 42 -10.48 -3.33 5.88
CA ASN A 42 -11.10 -2.20 5.20
C ASN A 42 -10.37 -0.91 5.55
N SER A 43 -9.83 -0.24 4.53
CA SER A 43 -9.06 1.00 4.64
C SER A 43 -7.79 0.96 5.52
N VAL A 44 -7.30 -0.23 5.87
CA VAL A 44 -6.04 -0.40 6.61
C VAL A 44 -5.01 -1.06 5.70
N TRP A 45 -3.88 -0.38 5.51
CA TRP A 45 -2.80 -0.78 4.63
C TRP A 45 -1.49 -0.89 5.39
N VAL A 46 -0.65 -1.83 4.98
CA VAL A 46 0.59 -2.15 5.70
C VAL A 46 1.79 -2.17 4.75
N LEU A 47 2.92 -1.69 5.27
CA LEU A 47 4.27 -1.83 4.73
C LEU A 47 5.24 -2.31 5.83
N PRO A 48 6.32 -3.03 5.49
CA PRO A 48 7.44 -3.19 6.41
C PRO A 48 8.03 -1.82 6.74
N TYR A 49 8.39 -1.59 8.00
CA TYR A 49 8.97 -0.32 8.41
C TYR A 49 10.33 -0.09 7.72
N ASN A 50 10.45 1.03 7.01
CA ASN A 50 11.69 1.61 6.51
C ASN A 50 11.45 3.10 6.15
N ASP A 51 12.51 3.88 5.97
CA ASP A 51 12.40 5.33 5.75
C ASP A 51 11.63 5.66 4.46
N GLN A 52 11.82 4.90 3.39
CA GLN A 52 11.10 5.09 2.13
C GLN A 52 9.59 4.88 2.30
N ALA A 53 9.18 3.84 3.04
CA ALA A 53 7.78 3.56 3.33
C ALA A 53 7.14 4.67 4.19
N VAL A 54 7.90 5.21 5.15
CA VAL A 54 7.46 6.34 5.97
C VAL A 54 7.21 7.57 5.11
N GLU A 55 8.13 7.90 4.20
CA GLU A 55 7.92 9.01 3.26
C GLU A 55 6.73 8.77 2.34
N ASP A 56 6.63 7.59 1.73
CA ASP A 56 5.53 7.26 0.81
C ASP A 56 4.15 7.42 1.49
N PHE A 57 4.01 6.95 2.73
CA PHE A 57 2.79 7.09 3.51
C PHE A 57 2.55 8.54 3.97
N ARG A 58 3.59 9.29 4.34
CA ARG A 58 3.45 10.72 4.66
C ARG A 58 2.94 11.52 3.48
N TRP A 59 3.52 11.32 2.29
CA TRP A 59 3.06 11.96 1.07
C TRP A 59 1.61 11.60 0.73
N LEU A 60 1.22 10.33 0.95
CA LEU A 60 -0.14 9.90 0.71
C LEU A 60 -1.13 10.47 1.73
N LEU A 61 -0.74 10.53 3.01
CA LEU A 61 -1.55 11.15 4.07
C LEU A 61 -1.84 12.62 3.73
N GLN A 62 -0.82 13.40 3.38
CA GLN A 62 -1.00 14.80 2.98
C GLN A 62 -1.91 14.94 1.75
N GLU A 63 -1.80 14.01 0.80
CA GLU A 63 -2.65 13.99 -0.38
C GLU A 63 -4.12 13.67 -0.06
N ILE A 64 -4.38 12.86 0.97
CA ILE A 64 -5.72 12.53 1.47
C ILE A 64 -6.33 13.71 2.22
N GLU A 65 -5.58 14.29 3.15
CA GLU A 65 -5.99 15.46 3.93
C GLU A 65 -6.31 16.66 3.04
N ALA A 66 -5.46 16.94 2.04
CA ALA A 66 -5.66 18.04 1.09
C ALA A 66 -6.95 17.91 0.25
N ARG A 67 -7.57 16.73 0.20
CA ARG A 67 -8.83 16.48 -0.51
C ARG A 67 -10.01 16.24 0.44
N GLY A 68 -9.88 16.63 1.70
CA GLY A 68 -10.94 16.55 2.71
C GLY A 68 -11.16 15.13 3.25
N GLY A 69 -10.19 14.23 3.07
CA GLY A 69 -10.18 12.94 3.76
C GLY A 69 -9.41 12.99 5.07
N ASP A 70 -9.47 11.90 5.81
CA ASP A 70 -8.69 11.69 7.03
C ASP A 70 -7.73 10.52 6.81
N ALA A 71 -6.50 10.63 7.34
CA ALA A 71 -5.53 9.57 7.29
C ALA A 71 -4.61 9.63 8.50
N SER A 72 -4.17 8.45 8.96
CA SER A 72 -3.25 8.34 10.09
C SER A 72 -2.22 7.24 9.83
N VAL A 73 -0.97 7.52 10.17
CA VAL A 73 0.16 6.61 9.98
C VAL A 73 0.74 6.20 11.32
N PHE A 74 0.84 4.90 11.56
CA PHE A 74 1.33 4.32 12.80
C PHE A 74 2.48 3.36 12.53
N ARG A 75 3.46 3.35 13.42
CA ARG A 75 4.47 2.29 13.48
C ARG A 75 4.12 1.38 14.65
N GLY A 76 4.08 0.08 14.44
CA GLY A 76 3.73 -0.87 15.48
C GLY A 76 3.87 -2.33 15.06
N ASP A 77 3.48 -3.20 15.98
CA ASP A 77 3.44 -4.64 15.81
C ASP A 77 1.99 -5.13 15.89
N PHE A 78 1.69 -6.26 15.24
CA PHE A 78 0.40 -6.91 15.41
C PHE A 78 0.44 -7.78 16.67
N VAL A 79 -0.46 -7.51 17.61
CA VAL A 79 -0.55 -8.25 18.88
C VAL A 79 -1.47 -9.46 18.76
N ASP A 80 -2.59 -9.32 18.04
CA ASP A 80 -3.58 -10.38 17.85
C ASP A 80 -4.27 -10.24 16.47
N GLY A 81 -4.92 -11.32 16.01
CA GLY A 81 -5.71 -11.41 14.78
C GLY A 81 -4.91 -11.61 13.49
N LEU A 82 -3.72 -11.00 13.37
CA LEU A 82 -2.80 -11.23 12.24
C LEU A 82 -1.40 -11.46 12.76
N SER A 83 -0.80 -12.60 12.44
CA SER A 83 0.61 -12.83 12.73
C SER A 83 1.51 -12.17 11.70
N ASP A 84 2.76 -11.89 12.04
CA ASP A 84 3.78 -11.42 11.09
C ASP A 84 3.88 -12.32 9.85
N ARG A 85 3.76 -13.65 10.05
CA ARG A 85 3.79 -14.64 8.96
C ARG A 85 2.61 -14.48 8.01
N ASP A 86 1.45 -14.07 8.50
CA ASP A 86 0.28 -13.80 7.67
C ASP A 86 0.46 -12.53 6.85
N ILE A 87 1.01 -11.48 7.45
CA ILE A 87 1.38 -10.27 6.74
C ILE A 87 2.41 -10.56 5.65
N GLU A 88 3.48 -11.30 5.96
CA GLU A 88 4.48 -11.73 4.98
C GLU A 88 3.87 -12.56 3.85
N ARG A 89 2.90 -13.42 4.17
CA ARG A 89 2.14 -14.19 3.17
C ARG A 89 1.32 -13.28 2.25
N LEU A 90 0.70 -12.23 2.79
CA LEU A 90 0.00 -11.21 1.99
C LEU A 90 0.97 -10.52 1.03
N PHE A 91 2.18 -10.17 1.49
CA PHE A 91 3.22 -9.60 0.62
C PHE A 91 3.67 -10.54 -0.48
N ARG A 92 3.94 -11.82 -0.17
CA ARG A 92 4.28 -12.84 -1.18
C ARG A 92 3.20 -12.94 -2.25
N LYS A 93 1.94 -13.11 -1.83
CA LYS A 93 0.78 -13.18 -2.73
C LYS A 93 0.61 -11.92 -3.58
N ALA A 94 0.85 -10.74 -3.01
CA ALA A 94 0.81 -9.48 -3.77
C ALA A 94 1.95 -9.40 -4.80
N GLY A 95 3.16 -9.86 -4.45
CA GLY A 95 4.30 -9.96 -5.35
C GLY A 95 4.05 -10.88 -6.54
N GLU A 96 3.50 -12.08 -6.30
CA GLU A 96 3.13 -13.04 -7.34
C GLU A 96 2.13 -12.44 -8.34
N ARG A 97 1.08 -11.76 -7.85
CA ARG A 97 0.10 -11.07 -8.72
C ARG A 97 0.76 -10.02 -9.60
N ARG A 98 1.69 -9.23 -9.06
CA ARG A 98 2.45 -8.22 -9.82
C ARG A 98 3.34 -8.87 -10.88
N ALA A 99 4.00 -9.98 -10.55
CA ALA A 99 4.84 -10.74 -11.49
C ALA A 99 4.01 -11.31 -12.65
N VAL A 100 2.87 -11.95 -12.36
CA VAL A 100 1.94 -12.46 -13.36
C VAL A 100 1.39 -11.32 -14.25
N GLY A 101 1.05 -10.18 -13.66
CA GLY A 101 0.61 -9.00 -14.41
C GLY A 101 1.66 -8.50 -15.40
N ARG A 102 2.92 -8.39 -14.97
CA ARG A 102 4.05 -8.01 -15.85
C ARG A 102 4.28 -9.04 -16.95
N ALA A 103 4.24 -10.33 -16.63
CA ALA A 103 4.41 -11.40 -17.62
C ALA A 103 3.30 -11.38 -18.69
N ARG A 104 2.04 -11.11 -18.29
CA ARG A 104 0.92 -10.95 -19.23
C ARG A 104 1.06 -9.71 -20.11
N ALA A 105 1.54 -8.59 -19.56
CA ALA A 105 1.79 -7.38 -20.33
C ALA A 105 2.88 -7.59 -21.40
N ALA A 106 3.99 -8.23 -21.03
CA ALA A 106 5.10 -8.54 -21.94
C ALA A 106 4.68 -9.45 -23.11
N ARG A 107 3.79 -10.43 -22.87
CA ARG A 107 3.25 -11.31 -23.91
C ARG A 107 2.35 -10.59 -24.93
N ARG A 108 1.69 -9.50 -24.51
CA ARG A 108 0.82 -8.70 -25.41
C ARG A 108 1.64 -7.80 -26.34
N THR A 109 2.72 -7.21 -25.85
CA THR A 109 3.63 -6.38 -26.66
C THR A 109 4.50 -7.22 -27.61
N GLY A 110 4.93 -8.42 -27.19
CA GLY A 110 5.66 -9.35 -28.06
C GLY A 110 4.85 -9.83 -29.27
N ARG A 111 3.53 -10.04 -29.12
CA ARG A 111 2.65 -10.48 -30.21
C ARG A 111 2.36 -9.41 -31.26
N MET A 112 2.56 -8.13 -30.94
CA MET A 112 2.30 -7.00 -31.84
C MET A 112 3.52 -6.63 -32.71
N ARG A 113 4.73 -7.09 -32.35
CA ARG A 113 5.97 -6.88 -33.12
C ARG A 113 6.31 -7.99 -34.13
N GLY A 114 5.51 -9.06 -34.21
CA GLY A 114 5.73 -10.20 -35.10
C GLY A 114 4.79 -10.26 -36.31
N ARG A 115 4.16 -9.15 -36.69
CA ARG A 115 3.27 -9.06 -37.85
C ARG A 115 3.64 -7.83 -38.69
N THR A 116 4.77 -7.93 -39.38
CA THR A 116 5.17 -7.12 -40.53
C THR A 116 5.90 -8.05 -41.48
#